data_AF-A0A7C3AIA7-F1
#
_entry.id   AF-A0A7C3AIA7-F1
#
_cell.length_a   1.000
_cell.length_b   1.000
_cell.length_c   1.000
_cell.angle_alpha   90.00
_cell.angle_beta   90.00
_cell.angle_gamma   90.00
#
_symmetry.space_group_name_H-M   'P 1'
#
loop_
_entity.id
_entity.type
_entity.pdbx_description
1 polymer ?
#
loop_
_entity_poly.entity_id
_entity_poly.type
_entity_poly.pdbx_seq_one_letter_code
_entity_poly.pdbx_strand_id
1 'polypeptide(L)'
;MEYTYAKENISQHVVRYGLDLRPTLAPAQHRSALQDYCNWLIETFPNLFDTLLSGPSQLSIQKSFPLAAGKKAQFPTFVLSPRGPIFAFPRRLFVDAIQDINVGDTDAVFRDALGELKSRFLEQKVTRLGVVHELVFDTGVLDSTALVAARLADSAWRAKVVNLSLQLEMPTEDKNVNLQIRPTFVRPPAGPQGGAGLTRFGVIVNVDINNRQLSNDLPSDQADDILVFARNYIAAELLDFLNASD
;
A
#
# COMPACT_ATOMS: atom_id res chain seq x y z
N MET A 1 9.29 10.57 26.67
CA MET A 1 8.40 11.38 25.82
C MET A 1 7.56 10.38 25.06
N GLU A 2 6.26 10.36 25.30
CA GLU A 2 5.35 9.41 24.67
C GLU A 2 5.04 9.91 23.26
N TYR A 3 5.23 9.06 22.25
CA TYR A 3 4.94 9.42 20.87
C TYR A 3 3.44 9.25 20.62
N THR A 4 2.79 10.30 20.12
CA THR A 4 1.38 10.27 19.73
C THR A 4 1.27 10.10 18.23
N TYR A 5 0.56 9.05 17.80
CA TYR A 5 0.22 8.82 16.40
C TYR A 5 -0.84 9.83 15.97
N ALA A 6 -0.53 10.63 14.96
CA ALA A 6 -1.41 11.65 14.42
C ALA A 6 -1.27 11.71 12.89
N LYS A 7 -2.28 12.24 12.19
CA LYS A 7 -2.29 12.30 10.71
C LYS A 7 -1.16 13.17 10.17
N GLU A 8 -0.79 14.18 10.93
CA GLU A 8 0.28 15.13 10.64
C GLU A 8 1.65 14.45 10.66
N ASN A 9 1.79 13.36 11.41
CA ASN A 9 3.02 12.60 11.54
C ASN A 9 3.19 11.55 10.44
N ILE A 10 2.17 11.31 9.61
CA ILE A 10 2.26 10.39 8.49
C ILE A 10 3.16 11.03 7.42
N SER A 11 4.34 10.47 7.23
CA SER A 11 5.32 10.91 6.21
C SER A 11 5.12 10.25 4.86
N GLN A 12 4.52 9.06 4.84
CA GLN A 12 4.17 8.35 3.61
C GLN A 12 2.82 7.69 3.77
N HIS A 13 2.02 7.73 2.70
CA HIS A 13 0.75 7.04 2.59
C HIS A 13 0.60 6.51 1.18
N VAL A 14 0.54 5.19 1.04
CA VAL A 14 0.26 4.49 -0.22
C VAL A 14 -0.98 3.62 -0.05
N VAL A 15 -1.90 3.71 -1.00
CA VAL A 15 -3.06 2.80 -1.10
C VAL A 15 -2.78 1.79 -2.20
N ARG A 16 -2.97 0.51 -1.92
CA ARG A 16 -2.78 -0.57 -2.89
C ARG A 16 -4.04 -1.40 -3.02
N TYR A 17 -4.41 -1.73 -4.25
CA TYR A 17 -5.51 -2.63 -4.58
C TYR A 17 -4.90 -3.88 -5.21
N GLY A 18 -4.96 -5.00 -4.51
CA GLY A 18 -4.43 -6.28 -4.96
C GLY A 18 -5.54 -7.25 -5.32
N LEU A 19 -5.37 -7.97 -6.44
CA LEU A 19 -6.30 -9.00 -6.89
C LEU A 19 -5.63 -10.37 -6.90
N ASP A 20 -6.35 -11.39 -6.42
CA ASP A 20 -5.99 -12.79 -6.66
C ASP A 20 -6.87 -13.37 -7.78
N LEU A 21 -6.22 -13.74 -8.88
CA LEU A 21 -6.85 -14.32 -10.06
C LEU A 21 -6.71 -15.84 -10.08
N ARG A 22 -7.77 -16.54 -10.49
CA ARG A 22 -7.79 -18.00 -10.68
C ARG A 22 -8.43 -18.34 -12.03
N PRO A 23 -7.69 -18.95 -13.00
CA PRO A 23 -6.24 -19.17 -12.98
C PRO A 23 -5.44 -17.85 -12.97
N THR A 24 -4.16 -17.92 -12.62
CA THR A 24 -3.28 -16.74 -12.58
C THR A 24 -2.91 -16.30 -14.00
N LEU A 25 -2.71 -15.00 -14.22
CA LEU A 25 -2.19 -14.47 -15.48
C LEU A 25 -0.67 -14.64 -15.57
N ALA A 26 -0.22 -15.57 -16.42
CA ALA A 26 1.20 -15.71 -16.75
C ALA A 26 1.59 -14.71 -17.87
N PRO A 27 2.60 -13.83 -17.68
CA PRO A 27 3.04 -12.87 -18.69
C PRO A 27 3.40 -13.52 -20.03
N ALA A 28 4.00 -14.71 -20.01
CA ALA A 28 4.38 -15.43 -21.21
C ALA A 28 3.18 -15.93 -22.05
N GLN A 29 2.06 -16.26 -21.38
CA GLN A 29 0.86 -16.81 -22.05
C GLN A 29 -0.09 -15.70 -22.50
N HIS A 30 -0.18 -14.60 -21.75
CA HIS A 30 -1.13 -13.53 -21.98
C HIS A 30 -0.48 -12.21 -22.44
N ARG A 31 0.74 -12.27 -22.98
CA ARG A 31 1.59 -11.08 -23.22
C ARG A 31 0.88 -9.96 -23.97
N SER A 32 0.24 -10.27 -25.10
CA SER A 32 -0.45 -9.27 -25.94
C SER A 32 -1.61 -8.63 -25.17
N ALA A 33 -2.54 -9.45 -24.67
CA ALA A 33 -3.71 -8.96 -23.93
C ALA A 33 -3.32 -8.13 -22.69
N LEU A 34 -2.25 -8.52 -21.99
CA LEU A 34 -1.70 -7.79 -20.85
C LEU A 34 -1.07 -6.46 -21.26
N GLN A 35 -0.32 -6.43 -22.38
CA GLN A 35 0.22 -5.17 -22.91
C GLN A 35 -0.91 -4.24 -23.35
N ASP A 36 -1.90 -4.77 -24.07
CA ASP A 36 -3.06 -3.98 -24.51
C ASP A 36 -3.84 -3.41 -23.33
N TYR A 37 -3.98 -4.19 -22.24
CA TYR A 37 -4.61 -3.73 -21.00
C TYR A 37 -3.80 -2.62 -20.33
N CYS A 38 -2.47 -2.78 -20.24
CA CYS A 38 -1.60 -1.74 -19.70
C CYS A 38 -1.60 -0.46 -20.54
N ASN A 39 -1.62 -0.58 -21.88
CA ASN A 39 -1.71 0.57 -22.78
C ASN A 39 -3.04 1.30 -22.57
N TRP A 40 -4.14 0.56 -22.46
CA TRP A 40 -5.44 1.14 -22.13
C TRP A 40 -5.44 1.89 -20.79
N LEU A 41 -4.77 1.36 -19.75
CA LEU A 41 -4.62 2.07 -18.48
C LEU A 41 -3.90 3.42 -18.65
N ILE A 42 -2.82 3.44 -19.44
CA ILE A 42 -2.03 4.64 -19.73
C ILE A 42 -2.86 5.66 -20.51
N GLU A 43 -3.60 5.22 -21.52
CA GLU A 43 -4.44 6.08 -22.37
C GLU A 43 -5.64 6.64 -21.60
N THR A 44 -6.27 5.81 -20.76
CA THR A 44 -7.50 6.19 -20.04
C THR A 44 -7.20 7.02 -18.79
N PHE A 45 -6.12 6.72 -18.07
CA PHE A 45 -5.74 7.44 -16.85
C PHE A 45 -4.28 7.92 -16.87
N PRO A 46 -3.91 8.82 -17.80
CA PRO A 46 -2.52 9.28 -17.99
C PRO A 46 -1.96 10.04 -16.77
N ASN A 47 -2.83 10.51 -15.88
CA ASN A 47 -2.42 11.13 -14.63
C ASN A 47 -1.86 10.13 -13.60
N LEU A 48 -2.19 8.84 -13.74
CA LEU A 48 -1.82 7.78 -12.79
C LEU A 48 -0.95 6.68 -13.41
N PHE A 49 -0.95 6.55 -14.74
CA PHE A 49 -0.19 5.56 -15.49
C PHE A 49 0.55 6.25 -16.63
N ASP A 50 1.78 5.84 -16.93
CA ASP A 50 2.64 6.56 -17.89
C ASP A 50 3.59 5.60 -18.62
N THR A 51 4.59 5.06 -17.94
CA THR A 51 5.62 4.24 -18.58
C THR A 51 5.40 2.75 -18.33
N LEU A 52 5.07 2.00 -19.39
CA LEU A 52 5.03 0.53 -19.34
C LEU A 52 6.44 -0.06 -19.37
N LEU A 53 6.77 -0.84 -18.35
CA LEU A 53 7.94 -1.72 -18.30
C LEU A 53 7.49 -3.16 -18.52
N SER A 54 7.92 -3.75 -19.63
CA SER A 54 7.55 -5.11 -20.03
C SER A 54 8.79 -5.94 -20.33
N GLY A 55 8.98 -7.02 -19.56
CA GLY A 55 10.03 -8.00 -19.71
C GLY A 55 9.47 -9.43 -19.61
N PRO A 56 10.32 -10.48 -19.74
CA PRO A 56 9.87 -11.87 -19.76
C PRO A 56 9.09 -12.31 -18.51
N SER A 57 9.44 -11.76 -17.35
CA SER A 57 8.84 -12.06 -16.05
C SER A 57 8.28 -10.83 -15.33
N GLN A 58 8.33 -9.66 -15.98
CA GLN A 58 7.95 -8.39 -15.36
C GLN A 58 6.96 -7.66 -16.26
N LEU A 59 5.85 -7.23 -15.68
CA LEU A 59 4.93 -6.29 -16.29
C LEU A 59 4.53 -5.27 -15.23
N SER A 60 4.91 -4.02 -15.42
CA SER A 60 4.61 -2.94 -14.47
C SER A 60 4.45 -1.61 -15.19
N ILE A 61 3.62 -0.73 -14.67
CA ILE A 61 3.54 0.65 -15.13
C ILE A 61 4.12 1.55 -14.04
N GLN A 62 4.96 2.50 -14.44
CA GLN A 62 5.50 3.54 -13.57
C GLN A 62 4.87 4.88 -13.91
N LYS A 63 4.72 5.73 -12.90
CA LYS A 63 4.31 7.12 -13.03
C LYS A 63 5.33 8.04 -12.38
N SER A 64 5.69 9.10 -13.11
CA SER A 64 6.41 10.24 -12.56
C SER A 64 5.41 11.23 -11.98
N PHE A 65 5.36 11.34 -10.65
CA PHE A 65 4.53 12.30 -9.94
C PHE A 65 5.30 13.61 -9.74
N PRO A 66 4.73 14.76 -10.13
CA PRO A 66 5.32 16.06 -9.82
C PRO A 66 5.22 16.33 -8.32
N LEU A 67 6.29 16.88 -7.76
CA LEU A 67 6.40 17.29 -6.37
C LEU A 67 6.69 18.79 -6.29
N ALA A 68 6.70 19.36 -5.08
CA ALA A 68 7.09 20.75 -4.87
C ALA A 68 8.53 21.01 -5.34
N ALA A 69 8.83 22.29 -5.62
CA ALA A 69 10.14 22.76 -6.06
C ALA A 69 10.68 22.04 -7.33
N GLY A 70 9.77 21.59 -8.22
CA GLY A 70 10.14 20.98 -9.50
C GLY A 70 10.72 19.57 -9.41
N LYS A 71 10.69 18.95 -8.22
CA LYS A 71 11.10 17.56 -8.03
C LYS A 71 10.07 16.60 -8.64
N LYS A 72 10.50 15.36 -8.88
CA LYS A 72 9.65 14.28 -9.36
C LYS A 72 9.94 13.00 -8.59
N ALA A 73 8.91 12.23 -8.27
CA ALA A 73 9.05 10.86 -7.76
C ALA A 73 8.59 9.87 -8.81
N GLN A 74 9.46 8.92 -9.17
CA GLN A 74 9.05 7.75 -9.94
C GLN A 74 8.44 6.72 -9.01
N PHE A 75 7.24 6.23 -9.35
CA PHE A 75 6.52 5.29 -8.52
C PHE A 75 5.84 4.21 -9.37
N PRO A 76 5.95 2.90 -9.01
CA PRO A 76 5.22 1.84 -9.71
C PRO A 76 3.74 1.90 -9.34
N THR A 77 2.88 2.22 -10.31
CA THR A 77 1.43 2.37 -10.09
C THR A 77 0.64 1.13 -10.49
N PHE A 78 1.24 0.25 -11.29
CA PHE A 78 0.71 -1.08 -11.59
C PHE A 78 1.85 -2.11 -11.59
N VAL A 79 1.62 -3.27 -10.98
CA VAL A 79 2.54 -4.41 -11.04
C VAL A 79 1.73 -5.68 -11.21
N LEU A 80 2.06 -6.50 -12.20
CA LEU A 80 1.54 -7.86 -12.28
C LEU A 80 2.36 -8.78 -11.37
N SER A 81 1.77 -9.20 -10.25
CA SER A 81 2.36 -10.19 -9.36
C SER A 81 2.01 -11.62 -9.80
N PRO A 82 2.66 -12.66 -9.26
CA PRO A 82 2.31 -14.04 -9.54
C PRO A 82 0.86 -14.42 -9.21
N ARG A 83 0.21 -13.71 -8.28
CA ARG A 83 -1.20 -13.96 -7.91
C ARG A 83 -2.19 -13.17 -8.75
N GLY A 84 -1.76 -12.03 -9.29
CA GLY A 84 -2.61 -11.11 -10.03
C GLY A 84 -2.11 -9.67 -9.94
N PRO A 85 -2.84 -8.73 -10.56
CA PRO A 85 -2.44 -7.33 -10.63
C PRO A 85 -2.52 -6.64 -9.26
N ILE A 86 -1.60 -5.71 -9.05
CA ILE A 86 -1.55 -4.79 -7.91
C ILE A 86 -1.51 -3.37 -8.46
N PHE A 87 -2.48 -2.55 -8.08
CA PHE A 87 -2.52 -1.12 -8.34
C PHE A 87 -2.02 -0.40 -7.09
N ALA A 88 -1.19 0.62 -7.24
CA ALA A 88 -0.63 1.34 -6.11
C ALA A 88 -0.65 2.85 -6.37
N PHE A 89 -1.21 3.60 -5.44
CA PHE A 89 -1.38 5.04 -5.58
C PHE A 89 -0.79 5.75 -4.35
N PRO A 90 0.29 6.53 -4.54
CA PRO A 90 0.88 7.28 -3.44
C PRO A 90 0.01 8.52 -3.19
N ARG A 91 -0.51 8.67 -1.96
CA ARG A 91 -1.20 9.89 -1.51
C ARG A 91 -0.26 10.86 -0.82
N ARG A 92 0.81 10.33 -0.22
CA ARG A 92 1.87 11.11 0.42
C ARG A 92 3.20 10.38 0.29
N LEU A 93 4.27 11.10 -0.03
CA LEU A 93 5.64 10.58 -0.06
C LEU A 93 6.59 11.49 0.72
N PHE A 94 7.65 10.89 1.26
CA PHE A 94 8.74 11.62 1.87
C PHE A 94 9.89 11.73 0.86
N VAL A 95 10.09 12.93 0.29
CA VAL A 95 11.20 13.24 -0.63
C VAL A 95 11.86 14.52 -0.14
N ASP A 96 12.84 14.36 0.75
CA ASP A 96 13.48 15.40 1.58
C ASP A 96 12.56 16.09 2.59
N ALA A 97 11.30 16.31 2.21
CA ALA A 97 10.19 16.75 3.03
C ALA A 97 8.94 15.93 2.69
N ILE A 98 7.89 16.06 3.50
CA ILE A 98 6.58 15.48 3.22
C ILE A 98 6.00 16.16 1.97
N GLN A 99 5.50 15.36 1.04
CA GLN A 99 4.87 15.79 -0.20
C GLN A 99 3.51 15.09 -0.34
N ASP A 100 2.43 15.87 -0.33
CA ASP A 100 1.11 15.36 -0.68
C ASP A 100 0.98 15.23 -2.20
N ILE A 101 0.39 14.12 -2.66
CA ILE A 101 0.24 13.80 -4.08
C ILE A 101 -1.24 13.70 -4.39
N ASN A 102 -1.70 14.54 -5.31
CA ASN A 102 -3.09 14.48 -5.77
C ASN A 102 -3.23 13.38 -6.83
N VAL A 103 -3.79 12.25 -6.40
CA VAL A 103 -4.11 11.09 -7.26
C VAL A 103 -5.60 10.99 -7.61
N GLY A 104 -6.42 11.97 -7.20
CA GLY A 104 -7.87 11.95 -7.44
C GLY A 104 -8.60 10.80 -6.73
N ASP A 105 -9.72 10.37 -7.29
CA ASP A 105 -10.53 9.25 -6.78
C ASP A 105 -9.96 7.91 -7.29
N THR A 106 -9.08 7.31 -6.49
CA THR A 106 -8.44 6.04 -6.80
C THR A 106 -9.40 4.85 -6.78
N ASP A 107 -10.51 4.93 -6.03
CA ASP A 107 -11.51 3.85 -6.01
C ASP A 107 -12.24 3.82 -7.36
N ALA A 108 -12.61 4.99 -7.90
CA ALA A 108 -13.27 5.08 -9.21
C ALA A 108 -12.37 4.53 -10.33
N VAL A 109 -11.11 4.96 -10.37
CA VAL A 109 -10.13 4.44 -11.35
C VAL A 109 -9.95 2.92 -11.21
N PHE A 110 -9.87 2.42 -9.97
CA PHE A 110 -9.75 0.99 -9.74
C PHE A 110 -10.99 0.20 -10.20
N ARG A 111 -12.21 0.71 -10.00
CA ARG A 111 -13.44 0.06 -10.50
C ARG A 111 -13.43 -0.09 -12.01
N ASP A 112 -13.11 0.99 -12.72
CA ASP A 112 -13.04 0.99 -14.19
C ASP A 112 -11.97 0.02 -14.69
N ALA A 113 -10.79 0.03 -14.05
CA ALA A 113 -9.72 -0.90 -14.34
C ALA A 113 -10.11 -2.36 -14.06
N LEU A 114 -10.78 -2.65 -12.95
CA LEU A 114 -11.29 -3.98 -12.63
C LEU A 114 -12.33 -4.46 -13.65
N GLY A 115 -13.26 -3.59 -14.05
CA GLY A 115 -14.25 -3.88 -15.08
C GLY A 115 -13.60 -4.25 -16.41
N GLU A 116 -12.61 -3.47 -16.84
CA GLU A 116 -11.87 -3.72 -18.07
C GLU A 116 -10.99 -4.98 -17.99
N LEU A 117 -10.39 -5.25 -16.82
CA LEU A 117 -9.66 -6.50 -16.61
C LEU A 117 -10.60 -7.69 -16.79
N LYS A 118 -11.77 -7.66 -16.15
CA LYS A 118 -12.76 -8.75 -16.26
C LYS A 118 -13.32 -8.91 -17.67
N SER A 119 -13.48 -7.83 -18.43
CA SER A 119 -13.97 -7.88 -19.81
C SER A 119 -12.96 -8.55 -20.76
N ARG A 120 -11.66 -8.35 -20.54
CA ARG A 120 -10.58 -8.91 -21.36
C ARG A 120 -10.16 -10.32 -20.97
N PHE A 121 -10.25 -10.66 -19.68
CA PHE A 121 -9.73 -11.91 -19.11
C PHE A 121 -10.88 -12.80 -18.59
N LEU A 122 -11.77 -13.20 -19.50
CA LEU A 122 -13.02 -13.92 -19.19
C LEU A 122 -12.82 -15.30 -18.53
N GLU A 123 -11.65 -15.90 -18.71
CA GLU A 123 -11.31 -17.20 -18.09
C GLU A 123 -10.85 -17.05 -16.64
N GLN A 124 -10.42 -15.85 -16.24
CA GLN A 124 -9.88 -15.56 -14.92
C GLN A 124 -10.96 -15.05 -13.99
N LYS A 125 -11.15 -15.75 -12.87
CA LYS A 125 -12.00 -15.30 -11.78
C LYS A 125 -11.19 -14.47 -10.80
N VAL A 126 -11.68 -13.29 -10.45
CA VAL A 126 -11.20 -12.50 -9.32
C VAL A 126 -11.75 -13.14 -8.05
N THR A 127 -10.90 -13.81 -7.29
CA THR A 127 -11.32 -14.58 -6.12
C THR A 127 -11.05 -13.87 -4.79
N ARG A 128 -10.22 -12.82 -4.84
CA ARG A 128 -9.93 -11.93 -3.71
C ARG A 128 -9.60 -10.54 -4.23
N LEU A 129 -10.11 -9.54 -3.52
CA LEU A 129 -9.73 -8.14 -3.57
C LEU A 129 -9.20 -7.77 -2.19
N GLY A 130 -7.97 -7.24 -2.13
CA GLY A 130 -7.41 -6.62 -0.95
C GLY A 130 -7.14 -5.14 -1.19
N VAL A 131 -7.48 -4.31 -0.22
CA VAL A 131 -7.12 -2.90 -0.16
C VAL A 131 -6.15 -2.73 1.00
N VAL A 132 -4.92 -2.34 0.71
CA VAL A 132 -3.86 -2.13 1.68
C VAL A 132 -3.52 -0.66 1.77
N HIS A 133 -3.65 -0.08 2.96
CA HIS A 133 -3.07 1.23 3.23
C HIS A 133 -1.79 1.05 4.02
N GLU A 134 -0.69 1.48 3.41
CA GLU A 134 0.61 1.55 4.04
C GLU A 134 0.84 2.99 4.52
N LEU A 135 0.93 3.15 5.83
CA LEU A 135 1.21 4.41 6.50
C LEU A 135 2.59 4.34 7.12
N VAL A 136 3.40 5.37 6.92
CA VAL A 136 4.69 5.51 7.60
C VAL A 136 4.64 6.72 8.51
N PHE A 137 4.52 6.48 9.80
CA PHE A 137 4.57 7.51 10.84
C PHE A 137 6.02 7.89 11.12
N ASP A 138 6.37 9.15 10.93
CA ASP A 138 7.71 9.67 11.23
C ASP A 138 7.83 9.91 12.72
N THR A 139 8.79 9.24 13.35
CA THR A 139 9.09 9.34 14.78
C THR A 139 10.26 10.27 15.06
N GLY A 140 10.80 10.93 14.02
CA GLY A 140 11.95 11.80 14.10
C GLY A 140 13.19 11.04 14.56
N VAL A 141 13.75 11.48 15.69
CA VAL A 141 14.95 10.85 16.30
C VAL A 141 14.61 9.73 17.27
N LEU A 142 13.32 9.50 17.56
CA LEU A 142 12.90 8.44 18.47
C LEU A 142 13.02 7.07 17.79
N ASP A 143 13.82 6.18 18.38
CA ASP A 143 13.98 4.82 17.90
C ASP A 143 12.62 4.10 17.83
N SER A 144 12.22 3.77 16.61
CA SER A 144 10.94 3.13 16.32
C SER A 144 10.87 1.70 16.87
N THR A 145 12.01 1.02 17.03
CA THR A 145 12.06 -0.32 17.62
C THR A 145 11.74 -0.24 19.10
N ALA A 146 12.39 0.69 19.82
CA ALA A 146 12.11 0.94 21.23
C ALA A 146 10.65 1.41 21.45
N LEU A 147 10.13 2.24 20.54
CA LEU A 147 8.74 2.70 20.60
C LEU A 147 7.74 1.55 20.49
N VAL A 148 7.87 0.67 19.47
CA VAL A 148 6.95 -0.47 19.31
C VAL A 148 7.14 -1.49 20.45
N ALA A 149 8.39 -1.73 20.86
CA ALA A 149 8.70 -2.64 21.96
C ALA A 149 8.16 -2.14 23.31
N ALA A 150 7.93 -0.83 23.50
CA ALA A 150 7.38 -0.28 24.73
C ALA A 150 6.02 -0.87 25.11
N ARG A 151 5.27 -1.43 24.14
CA ARG A 151 4.00 -2.13 24.36
C ARG A 151 4.17 -3.54 24.97
N LEU A 152 5.38 -4.09 25.01
CA LEU A 152 5.65 -5.37 25.65
C LEU A 152 5.70 -5.21 27.17
N ALA A 153 4.97 -6.06 27.88
CA ALA A 153 4.91 -6.02 29.36
C ALA A 153 6.28 -6.32 30.01
N ASP A 154 7.06 -7.25 29.46
CA ASP A 154 8.33 -7.69 30.04
C ASP A 154 9.51 -6.79 29.64
N SER A 155 10.17 -6.17 30.62
CA SER A 155 11.36 -5.33 30.42
C SER A 155 12.58 -6.09 29.87
N ALA A 156 12.75 -7.37 30.21
CA ALA A 156 13.85 -8.19 29.71
C ALA A 156 13.68 -8.49 28.22
N TRP A 157 12.44 -8.62 27.75
CA TRP A 157 12.15 -8.73 26.32
C TRP A 157 12.44 -7.41 25.61
N ARG A 158 11.95 -6.27 26.14
CA ARG A 158 12.21 -4.95 25.57
C ARG A 158 13.70 -4.68 25.34
N ALA A 159 14.56 -5.06 26.29
CA ALA A 159 16.00 -4.87 26.18
C ALA A 159 16.69 -5.74 25.10
N LYS A 160 16.06 -6.82 24.62
CA LYS A 160 16.63 -7.76 23.65
C LYS A 160 16.05 -7.64 22.25
N VAL A 161 14.99 -6.83 22.06
CA VAL A 161 14.32 -6.67 20.77
C VAL A 161 15.23 -5.92 19.80
N VAL A 162 15.59 -6.59 18.70
CA VAL A 162 16.35 -6.01 17.58
C VAL A 162 15.44 -5.70 16.39
N ASN A 163 14.37 -6.49 16.23
CA ASN A 163 13.34 -6.30 15.21
C ASN A 163 12.02 -6.83 15.79
N LEU A 164 10.92 -6.12 15.55
CA LEU A 164 9.59 -6.46 16.06
C LEU A 164 8.55 -6.19 14.98
N SER A 165 7.70 -7.19 14.71
CA SER A 165 6.53 -7.03 13.84
C SER A 165 5.33 -7.57 14.60
N LEU A 166 4.32 -6.74 14.80
CA LEU A 166 3.04 -7.15 15.37
C LEU A 166 2.04 -7.34 14.24
N GLN A 167 1.32 -8.46 14.23
CA GLN A 167 0.23 -8.73 13.30
C GLN A 167 -1.04 -9.02 14.11
N LEU A 168 -2.11 -8.30 13.81
CA LEU A 168 -3.41 -8.50 14.39
C LEU A 168 -4.41 -8.84 13.29
N GLU A 169 -5.25 -9.84 13.53
CA GLU A 169 -6.34 -10.23 12.65
C GLU A 169 -7.66 -9.92 13.34
N MET A 170 -8.45 -9.06 12.73
CA MET A 170 -9.78 -8.64 13.18
C MET A 170 -10.79 -9.09 12.12
N PRO A 171 -11.23 -10.36 12.15
CA PRO A 171 -12.25 -10.82 11.23
C PRO A 171 -13.57 -10.12 11.56
N THR A 172 -14.18 -9.53 10.53
CA THR A 172 -15.60 -9.17 10.53
C THR A 172 -16.39 -10.32 9.87
N GLU A 173 -17.72 -10.27 9.86
CA GLU A 173 -18.54 -11.38 9.35
C GLU A 173 -18.18 -11.76 7.90
N ASP A 174 -17.79 -10.79 7.07
CA ASP A 174 -17.53 -10.95 5.64
C ASP A 174 -16.15 -10.48 5.15
N LYS A 175 -15.43 -9.64 5.92
CA LYS A 175 -14.10 -9.12 5.59
C LYS A 175 -13.06 -9.53 6.63
N ASN A 176 -11.81 -9.70 6.19
CA ASN A 176 -10.67 -9.81 7.09
C ASN A 176 -9.97 -8.46 7.13
N VAL A 177 -9.72 -7.97 8.35
CA VAL A 177 -8.88 -6.80 8.59
C VAL A 177 -7.60 -7.27 9.25
N ASN A 178 -6.47 -7.04 8.60
CA ASN A 178 -5.15 -7.36 9.10
C ASN A 178 -4.38 -6.07 9.38
N LEU A 179 -3.89 -5.91 10.60
CA LEU A 179 -3.04 -4.79 10.98
C LEU A 179 -1.62 -5.29 11.19
N GLN A 180 -0.65 -4.73 10.48
CA GLN A 180 0.77 -4.99 10.71
C GLN A 180 1.50 -3.72 11.17
N ILE A 181 2.20 -3.79 12.30
CA ILE A 181 2.98 -2.69 12.85
C ILE A 181 4.45 -3.11 12.95
N ARG A 182 5.35 -2.33 12.34
CA ARG A 182 6.80 -2.63 12.35
C ARG A 182 7.66 -1.36 12.31
N PRO A 183 8.83 -1.35 12.97
CA PRO A 183 9.77 -0.24 12.90
C PRO A 183 10.41 -0.15 11.50
N THR A 184 10.78 1.08 11.12
CA THR A 184 11.51 1.39 9.89
C THR A 184 12.37 2.64 10.06
N PHE A 185 13.09 3.01 9.01
CA PHE A 185 13.69 4.31 8.82
C PHE A 185 12.90 5.10 7.76
N VAL A 186 12.55 6.35 8.07
CA VAL A 186 12.08 7.34 7.07
C VAL A 186 13.28 7.88 6.29
N ARG A 187 14.41 8.10 6.99
CA ARG A 187 15.71 8.39 6.41
C ARG A 187 16.76 7.53 7.12
N PRO A 188 17.40 6.57 6.42
CA PRO A 188 18.41 5.74 7.03
C PRO A 188 19.62 6.58 7.46
N PRO A 189 20.44 6.09 8.42
CA PRO A 189 21.70 6.74 8.76
C PRO A 189 22.57 6.92 7.52
N ALA A 190 23.26 8.05 7.43
CA ALA A 190 24.22 8.28 6.35
C ALA A 190 25.29 7.18 6.38
N GLY A 191 25.49 6.51 5.25
CA GLY A 191 26.60 5.58 5.09
C GLY A 191 27.96 6.29 5.15
N PRO A 192 29.08 5.56 5.13
CA PRO A 192 30.43 6.14 5.25
C PRO A 192 30.80 7.16 4.15
N GLN A 193 30.02 7.25 3.06
CA GLN A 193 30.20 8.21 1.97
C GLN A 193 29.01 9.21 1.81
N GLY A 194 28.06 9.24 2.76
CA GLY A 194 26.81 10.01 2.65
C GLY A 194 26.86 11.41 3.25
N GLY A 195 26.19 12.37 2.62
CA GLY A 195 26.06 13.76 3.08
C GLY A 195 25.32 13.92 4.42
N ALA A 196 25.53 15.08 5.06
CA ALA A 196 25.04 15.40 6.40
C ALA A 196 23.50 15.44 6.48
N GLY A 197 22.89 14.35 6.94
CA GLY A 197 21.48 14.29 7.29
C GLY A 197 21.28 13.46 8.56
N LEU A 198 20.49 13.98 9.49
CA LEU A 198 20.09 13.23 10.69
C LEU A 198 19.26 12.01 10.29
N THR A 199 19.57 10.85 10.86
CA THR A 199 18.74 9.64 10.81
C THR A 199 17.32 9.98 11.25
N ARG A 200 16.32 9.51 10.49
CA ARG A 200 14.92 9.62 10.86
C ARG A 200 14.29 8.24 10.93
N PHE A 201 13.76 7.91 12.09
CA PHE A 201 13.03 6.67 12.33
C PHE A 201 11.56 6.83 11.94
N GLY A 202 10.89 5.71 11.73
CA GLY A 202 9.45 5.69 11.59
C GLY A 202 8.84 4.34 11.94
N VAL A 203 7.52 4.30 12.00
CA VAL A 203 6.74 3.08 12.19
C VAL A 203 5.86 2.88 10.97
N ILE A 204 5.98 1.72 10.33
CA ILE A 204 5.09 1.29 9.26
C ILE A 204 3.87 0.65 9.90
N VAL A 205 2.70 1.11 9.47
CA VAL A 205 1.40 0.54 9.80
C VAL A 205 0.73 0.16 8.49
N ASN A 206 0.58 -1.15 8.25
CA ASN A 206 -0.19 -1.66 7.13
C ASN A 206 -1.57 -2.08 7.61
N VAL A 207 -2.61 -1.51 7.01
CA VAL A 207 -3.99 -1.94 7.17
C VAL A 207 -4.41 -2.65 5.91
N ASP A 208 -4.53 -3.98 5.97
CA ASP A 208 -4.97 -4.82 4.85
C ASP A 208 -6.41 -5.29 5.07
N ILE A 209 -7.30 -4.83 4.21
CA ILE A 209 -8.73 -5.14 4.24
C ILE A 209 -9.05 -5.93 3.00
N ASN A 210 -9.58 -7.14 3.18
CA ASN A 210 -9.87 -8.04 2.06
C ASN A 210 -11.11 -8.89 2.32
N ASN A 211 -11.76 -9.34 1.26
CA ASN A 211 -12.77 -10.39 1.39
C ASN A 211 -12.14 -11.73 1.72
N ARG A 212 -12.95 -12.61 2.31
CA ARG A 212 -12.60 -14.04 2.38
C ARG A 212 -12.45 -14.60 0.97
N GLN A 213 -11.49 -15.51 0.80
CA GLN A 213 -11.24 -16.19 -0.46
C GLN A 213 -12.53 -16.80 -1.02
N LEU A 214 -12.92 -16.38 -2.23
CA LEU A 214 -14.10 -16.90 -2.92
C LEU A 214 -13.72 -18.08 -3.82
N SER A 215 -14.68 -18.99 -4.02
CA SER A 215 -14.60 -20.04 -5.05
C SER A 215 -15.07 -19.56 -6.42
N ASN A 216 -15.85 -18.48 -6.45
CA ASN A 216 -16.40 -17.86 -7.65
C ASN A 216 -15.78 -16.48 -7.89
N ASP A 217 -16.11 -15.89 -9.04
CA ASP A 217 -15.70 -14.53 -9.35
C ASP A 217 -16.36 -13.53 -8.39
N LEU A 218 -15.61 -12.51 -7.99
CA LEU A 218 -16.01 -11.48 -7.03
C LEU A 218 -17.13 -10.60 -7.63
N PRO A 219 -18.34 -10.60 -7.05
CA PRO A 219 -19.41 -9.72 -7.51
C PRO A 219 -19.07 -8.23 -7.38
N SER A 220 -19.61 -7.39 -8.25
CA SER A 220 -19.31 -5.94 -8.26
C SER A 220 -19.78 -5.23 -6.99
N ASP A 221 -20.93 -5.61 -6.45
CA ASP A 221 -21.48 -5.10 -5.18
C ASP A 221 -20.58 -5.44 -3.99
N GLN A 222 -20.02 -6.66 -3.95
CA GLN A 222 -19.03 -7.03 -2.93
C GLN A 222 -17.71 -6.27 -3.10
N ALA A 223 -17.25 -6.05 -4.33
CA ALA A 223 -16.07 -5.23 -4.58
C ALA A 223 -16.27 -3.80 -4.05
N ASP A 224 -17.42 -3.19 -4.34
CA ASP A 224 -17.77 -1.85 -3.86
C ASP A 224 -17.85 -1.76 -2.34
N ASP A 225 -18.47 -2.75 -1.70
CA ASP A 225 -18.56 -2.82 -0.24
C ASP A 225 -17.16 -2.90 0.43
N ILE A 226 -16.22 -3.66 -0.13
CA ILE A 226 -14.82 -3.70 0.34
C ILE A 226 -14.14 -2.33 0.19
N LEU A 227 -14.31 -1.68 -0.98
CA LEU A 227 -13.71 -0.37 -1.25
C LEU A 227 -14.25 0.70 -0.28
N VAL A 228 -15.56 0.73 -0.07
CA VAL A 228 -16.22 1.66 0.86
C VAL A 228 -15.74 1.42 2.29
N PHE A 229 -15.69 0.15 2.74
CA PHE A 229 -15.20 -0.19 4.06
C PHE A 229 -13.74 0.26 4.24
N ALA A 230 -12.86 -0.06 3.27
CA ALA A 230 -11.45 0.28 3.34
C ALA A 230 -11.19 1.79 3.39
N ARG A 231 -11.95 2.57 2.62
CA ARG A 231 -11.88 4.04 2.63
C ARG A 231 -12.25 4.63 3.99
N ASN A 232 -13.27 4.06 4.64
CA ASN A 232 -13.80 4.59 5.90
C ASN A 232 -12.99 4.12 7.12
N TYR A 233 -12.38 2.93 7.07
CA TYR A 233 -11.64 2.33 8.19
C TYR A 233 -10.43 3.19 8.61
N ILE A 234 -9.87 4.00 7.70
CA ILE A 234 -8.62 4.72 7.94
C ILE A 234 -8.91 6.13 8.41
N ALA A 235 -9.49 6.16 9.61
CA ALA A 235 -9.85 7.36 10.34
C ALA A 235 -9.51 7.17 11.83
N ALA A 236 -10.19 7.94 12.69
CA ALA A 236 -9.94 8.04 14.13
C ALA A 236 -9.67 6.70 14.82
N GLU A 237 -10.45 5.66 14.49
CA GLU A 237 -10.33 4.32 15.10
C GLU A 237 -8.91 3.72 15.04
N LEU A 238 -8.21 3.83 13.90
CA LEU A 238 -6.83 3.37 13.80
C LEU A 238 -5.90 4.18 14.71
N LEU A 239 -6.07 5.50 14.76
CA LEU A 239 -5.25 6.38 15.58
C LEU A 239 -5.53 6.16 17.08
N ASP A 240 -6.80 6.00 17.44
CA ASP A 240 -7.23 5.68 18.81
C ASP A 240 -6.64 4.35 19.26
N PHE A 241 -6.72 3.32 18.41
CA PHE A 241 -6.06 2.03 18.65
C PHE A 241 -4.54 2.17 18.84
N LEU A 242 -3.85 2.89 17.95
CA LEU A 242 -2.38 3.06 18.02
C LEU A 242 -1.94 3.84 19.26
N ASN A 243 -2.76 4.82 19.68
CA ASN A 243 -2.51 5.63 20.86
C ASN A 243 -2.96 4.95 22.16
N ALA A 244 -3.78 3.89 22.09
CA ALA A 244 -4.49 3.33 23.23
C ALA A 244 -5.41 4.36 23.92
N SER A 245 -6.13 5.15 23.12
CA SER A 245 -7.20 6.04 23.59
C SER A 245 -8.44 5.21 23.96
N ASP A 246 -9.08 5.54 25.08
CA ASP A 246 -10.36 4.95 25.53
C ASP A 246 -11.57 5.48 24.73
#